data_AF-A0A7K8NWL4-F1
#
_entry.id   AF-A0A7K8NWL4-F1
#
_cell.length_a   1.000
_cell.length_b   1.000
_cell.length_c   1.000
_cell.angle_alpha   90.00
_cell.angle_beta   90.00
_cell.angle_gamma   90.00
#
_symmetry.space_group_name_H-M   'P 1'
#
loop_
_entity.id
_entity.type
_entity.pdbx_description
1 polymer ?
#
loop_
_entity_poly.entity_id
_entity_poly.type
_entity_poly.pdbx_seq_one_letter_code
_entity_poly.pdbx_strand_id
1 'polypeptide(L)'
;QGQSPAPRTREYFYYIDHQGQLFLDDAKVKNFITCFKDVKFLAFFFKQLQRNRSGRYEADFPYLSPCGREHNFVRCDDRPVVFTQLLRGPDDAEVLSYCGGGDRLVVPFEPPRLAMLPENGRLYHPAPAKAGGVGLVRSALAFEWSPCFEYGQGPAQPPTHFTWRGRR
;
A
#
# COMPACT_ATOMS: atom_id res chain seq x y z
N GLN A 1 4.72 -23.80 2.97
CA GLN A 1 3.31 -23.59 3.34
C GLN A 1 2.57 -23.16 2.09
N GLY A 2 1.68 -23.99 1.58
CA GLY A 2 0.82 -23.69 0.43
C GLY A 2 -0.21 -24.81 0.33
N GLN A 3 -1.48 -24.47 0.23
CA GLN A 3 -2.54 -25.46 0.10
C GLN A 3 -2.70 -25.84 -1.38
N SER A 4 -3.02 -27.10 -1.66
CA SER A 4 -3.25 -27.59 -3.03
C SER A 4 -4.67 -28.13 -3.14
N PRO A 5 -5.70 -27.27 -3.17
CA PRO A 5 -7.09 -27.68 -3.15
C PRO A 5 -7.54 -28.37 -4.45
N ALA A 6 -6.80 -28.17 -5.54
CA ALA A 6 -7.07 -28.76 -6.84
C ALA A 6 -5.75 -29.14 -7.54
N PRO A 7 -5.75 -30.10 -8.48
CA PRO A 7 -4.56 -30.46 -9.22
C PRO A 7 -3.95 -29.22 -9.88
N ARG A 8 -2.66 -28.99 -9.62
CA ARG A 8 -1.83 -27.93 -10.23
C ARG A 8 -2.10 -26.50 -9.77
N THR A 9 -2.96 -26.26 -8.78
CA THR A 9 -3.16 -24.92 -8.18
C THR A 9 -2.57 -24.87 -6.78
N ARG A 10 -1.75 -23.86 -6.50
CA ARG A 10 -1.20 -23.60 -5.16
C ARG A 10 -1.82 -22.35 -4.57
N GLU A 11 -2.24 -22.41 -3.32
CA GLU A 11 -2.80 -21.29 -2.58
C GLU A 11 -1.87 -20.88 -1.45
N TYR A 12 -1.56 -19.60 -1.39
CA TYR A 12 -0.77 -18.98 -0.32
C TYR A 12 -1.56 -17.82 0.28
N PHE A 13 -1.31 -17.53 1.55
CA PHE A 13 -2.02 -16.51 2.30
C PHE A 13 -1.01 -15.50 2.84
N TYR A 14 -1.31 -14.23 2.60
CA TYR A 14 -0.43 -13.12 2.94
C TYR A 14 -1.14 -12.06 3.76
N TYR A 15 -0.33 -11.36 4.54
CA TYR A 15 -0.72 -10.19 5.32
C TYR A 15 0.14 -8.98 4.93
N ILE A 16 -0.50 -7.83 4.78
CA ILE A 16 0.18 -6.54 4.60
C ILE A 16 -0.09 -5.67 5.84
N ASP A 17 0.97 -5.15 6.46
CA ASP A 17 0.83 -4.21 7.58
C ASP A 17 0.71 -2.75 7.11
N HIS A 18 0.44 -1.84 8.05
CA HIS A 18 0.38 -0.39 7.78
C HIS A 18 1.75 0.24 7.43
N GLN A 19 2.86 -0.51 7.48
CA GLN A 19 4.18 -0.09 7.00
C GLN A 19 4.41 -0.48 5.53
N GLY A 20 3.47 -1.20 4.92
CA GLY A 20 3.58 -1.71 3.55
C GLY A 20 4.43 -2.98 3.44
N GLN A 21 4.69 -3.66 4.56
CA GLN A 21 5.48 -4.88 4.59
C GLN A 21 4.60 -6.10 4.32
N LEU A 22 5.10 -7.01 3.50
CA LEU A 22 4.42 -8.25 3.13
C LEU A 22 4.93 -9.41 3.98
N PHE A 23 4.01 -10.23 4.49
CA PHE A 23 4.28 -11.41 5.32
C PHE A 23 3.46 -12.60 4.85
N LEU A 24 3.91 -13.82 5.14
CA LEU A 24 3.00 -14.96 5.19
C LEU A 24 2.01 -14.74 6.33
N ASP A 25 0.74 -15.05 6.08
CA ASP A 25 -0.34 -14.76 7.01
C ASP A 25 -0.19 -15.54 8.34
N ASP A 26 0.26 -16.78 8.27
CA ASP A 26 0.47 -17.68 9.41
C ASP A 26 1.83 -17.49 10.10
N ALA A 27 2.64 -16.53 9.65
CA ALA A 27 3.91 -16.22 10.30
C ALA A 27 3.67 -15.82 11.77
N LYS A 28 4.28 -16.56 12.70
CA LYS A 28 4.16 -16.32 14.16
C LYS A 28 4.66 -14.94 14.56
N VAL A 29 5.73 -14.49 13.92
CA VAL A 29 6.34 -13.18 14.16
C VAL A 29 6.28 -12.38 12.87
N LYS A 30 5.66 -11.20 12.92
CA LYS A 30 5.57 -10.26 11.81
C LYS A 30 6.34 -8.99 12.18
N ASN A 31 7.58 -8.91 11.73
CA ASN A 31 8.46 -7.78 11.98
C ASN A 31 9.41 -7.57 10.79
N PHE A 32 10.27 -6.54 10.88
CA PHE A 32 11.20 -6.24 9.81
C PHE A 32 12.11 -7.43 9.42
N ILE A 33 12.43 -8.38 10.30
CA ILE A 33 13.27 -9.53 9.96
C ILE A 33 12.48 -10.54 9.11
N THR A 34 11.20 -10.77 9.43
CA THR A 34 10.37 -11.81 8.81
C THR A 34 9.59 -11.36 7.57
N CYS A 35 9.55 -10.07 7.25
CA CYS A 35 8.90 -9.58 6.03
C CYS A 35 9.70 -9.96 4.76
N PHE A 36 8.98 -10.11 3.64
CA PHE A 36 9.58 -10.20 2.32
C PHE A 36 10.23 -8.87 1.94
N LYS A 37 11.44 -8.92 1.36
CA LYS A 37 12.25 -7.73 1.01
C LYS A 37 12.78 -7.76 -0.43
N ASP A 38 12.65 -8.87 -1.14
CA ASP A 38 13.14 -8.96 -2.51
C ASP A 38 12.31 -8.03 -3.41
N VAL A 39 12.95 -6.98 -3.92
CA VAL A 39 12.29 -5.90 -4.67
C VAL A 39 11.64 -6.44 -5.95
N LYS A 40 12.23 -7.44 -6.61
CA LYS A 40 11.68 -8.02 -7.83
C LYS A 40 10.40 -8.79 -7.54
N PHE A 41 10.41 -9.61 -6.48
CA PHE A 41 9.24 -10.33 -6.00
C PHE A 41 8.13 -9.37 -5.56
N LEU A 42 8.43 -8.37 -4.73
CA LEU A 42 7.45 -7.39 -4.28
C LEU A 42 6.86 -6.63 -5.48
N ALA A 43 7.71 -6.17 -6.40
CA ALA A 43 7.25 -5.50 -7.61
C ALA A 43 6.31 -6.36 -8.45
N PHE A 44 6.62 -7.64 -8.63
CA PHE A 44 5.74 -8.57 -9.33
C PHE A 44 4.42 -8.79 -8.56
N PHE A 45 4.51 -9.08 -7.26
CA PHE A 45 3.36 -9.38 -6.39
C PHE A 45 2.35 -8.24 -6.37
N PHE A 46 2.79 -7.02 -6.06
CA PHE A 46 1.91 -5.86 -5.97
C PHE A 46 1.44 -5.36 -7.33
N LYS A 47 2.23 -5.56 -8.41
CA LYS A 47 1.74 -5.29 -9.78
C LYS A 47 0.56 -6.17 -10.16
N GLN A 48 0.43 -7.38 -9.64
CA GLN A 48 -0.70 -8.25 -9.95
C GLN A 48 -1.85 -8.14 -8.94
N LEU A 49 -1.63 -7.46 -7.82
CA LEU A 49 -2.62 -7.35 -6.75
C LEU A 49 -3.92 -6.69 -7.24
N GLN A 50 -5.03 -7.35 -6.94
CA GLN A 50 -6.36 -6.92 -7.31
C GLN A 50 -7.39 -7.34 -6.25
N ARG A 51 -8.60 -6.76 -6.30
CA ARG A 51 -9.72 -7.24 -5.48
C ARG A 51 -9.97 -8.72 -5.74
N ASN A 52 -10.13 -9.49 -4.67
CA ASN A 52 -10.49 -10.88 -4.75
C ASN A 52 -11.93 -11.01 -5.24
N ARG A 53 -12.11 -11.68 -6.37
CA ARG A 53 -13.39 -12.05 -6.99
C ARG A 53 -13.36 -13.49 -7.47
N SER A 54 -12.56 -14.32 -6.81
CA SER A 54 -12.31 -15.71 -7.20
C SER A 54 -13.39 -16.68 -6.73
N GLY A 55 -14.33 -16.22 -5.91
CA GLY A 55 -15.30 -17.04 -5.18
C GLY A 55 -14.70 -17.74 -3.94
N ARG A 56 -13.43 -17.50 -3.61
CA ARG A 56 -12.72 -18.17 -2.50
C ARG A 56 -12.16 -17.15 -1.53
N TYR A 57 -12.44 -17.35 -0.24
CA TYR A 57 -11.92 -16.55 0.88
C TYR A 57 -12.14 -15.04 0.78
N GLU A 58 -13.13 -14.56 0.00
CA GLU A 58 -13.27 -13.14 -0.31
C GLU A 58 -13.52 -12.26 0.93
N ALA A 59 -14.20 -12.82 1.94
CA ALA A 59 -14.47 -12.14 3.20
C ALA A 59 -13.20 -11.93 4.04
N ASP A 60 -12.38 -12.99 4.18
CA ASP A 60 -11.18 -12.98 5.03
C ASP A 60 -9.95 -12.42 4.30
N PHE A 61 -9.89 -12.59 2.98
CA PHE A 61 -8.80 -12.19 2.09
C PHE A 61 -9.39 -11.41 0.90
N PRO A 62 -9.69 -10.13 1.07
CA PRO A 62 -10.38 -9.30 0.08
C PRO A 62 -9.53 -8.96 -1.15
N TYR A 63 -8.26 -9.35 -1.17
CA TYR A 63 -7.35 -9.14 -2.29
C TYR A 63 -6.68 -10.44 -2.72
N LEU A 64 -6.22 -10.46 -3.97
CA LEU A 64 -5.59 -11.60 -4.61
C LEU A 64 -4.48 -11.10 -5.54
N SER A 65 -3.30 -11.71 -5.46
CA SER A 65 -2.21 -11.52 -6.42
C SER A 65 -1.96 -12.83 -7.19
N PRO A 66 -2.44 -12.96 -8.44
CA PRO A 66 -2.21 -14.16 -9.25
C PRO A 66 -0.76 -14.25 -9.74
N CYS A 67 -0.16 -15.43 -9.63
CA CYS A 67 1.21 -15.72 -10.07
C CYS A 67 1.26 -17.07 -10.82
N GLY A 68 0.95 -17.05 -12.11
CA GLY A 68 0.91 -18.27 -12.93
C GLY A 68 -0.10 -19.28 -12.39
N ARG A 69 0.37 -20.36 -11.75
CA ARG A 69 -0.45 -21.40 -11.11
C ARG A 69 -0.73 -21.16 -9.63
N GLU A 70 -0.18 -20.09 -9.07
CA GLU A 70 -0.28 -19.74 -7.66
C GLU A 70 -1.31 -18.63 -7.46
N HIS A 71 -2.19 -18.82 -6.48
CA HIS A 71 -3.14 -17.82 -6.00
C HIS A 71 -2.68 -17.33 -4.63
N ASN A 72 -2.27 -16.06 -4.58
CA ASN A 72 -1.81 -15.44 -3.35
C ASN A 72 -2.95 -14.60 -2.76
N PHE A 73 -3.70 -15.15 -1.82
CA PHE A 73 -4.78 -14.48 -1.12
C PHE A 73 -4.19 -13.51 -0.09
N VAL A 74 -4.75 -12.30 -0.03
CA VAL A 74 -4.16 -11.20 0.75
C VAL A 74 -5.21 -10.49 1.57
N ARG A 75 -4.89 -10.27 2.84
CA ARG A 75 -5.56 -9.32 3.73
C ARG A 75 -4.56 -8.26 4.18
N CYS A 76 -5.05 -7.13 4.66
CA CYS A 76 -4.22 -6.02 5.08
C CYS A 76 -4.78 -5.36 6.34
N ASP A 77 -3.90 -4.64 7.05
CA ASP A 77 -4.26 -3.86 8.24
C ASP A 77 -5.21 -2.68 7.89
N ASP A 78 -4.95 -1.98 6.79
CA ASP A 78 -5.75 -0.83 6.34
C ASP A 78 -5.98 -0.86 4.82
N ARG A 79 -4.93 -0.56 4.05
CA ARG A 79 -4.92 -0.66 2.59
C ARG A 79 -3.83 -1.61 2.11
N PRO A 80 -4.05 -2.31 0.99
CA PRO A 80 -3.05 -3.18 0.39
C PRO A 80 -1.92 -2.42 -0.31
N VAL A 81 -2.12 -1.13 -0.60
CA VAL A 81 -1.11 -0.23 -1.14
C VAL A 81 -0.73 0.75 -0.03
N VAL A 82 0.54 0.73 0.37
CA VAL A 82 1.08 1.66 1.36
C VAL A 82 2.26 2.39 0.73
N PHE A 83 2.12 3.70 0.56
CA PHE A 83 3.17 4.58 0.07
C PHE A 83 4.22 4.76 1.15
N THR A 84 5.45 4.38 0.80
CA THR A 84 6.58 4.35 1.73
C THR A 84 7.57 5.46 1.48
N GLN A 85 7.72 5.92 0.24
CA GLN A 85 8.73 6.89 -0.13
C GLN A 85 8.24 7.80 -1.26
N LEU A 86 8.61 9.07 -1.21
CA LEU A 86 8.55 9.97 -2.36
C LEU A 86 9.88 9.88 -3.10
N LEU A 87 9.82 9.56 -4.39
CA LEU A 87 10.99 9.50 -5.27
C LEU A 87 10.93 10.64 -6.28
N ARG A 88 12.11 11.14 -6.68
CA ARG A 88 12.25 12.06 -7.81
C ARG A 88 12.62 11.25 -9.04
N GLY A 89 11.77 11.33 -10.05
CA GLY A 89 12.01 10.80 -11.38
C GLY A 89 12.74 11.81 -12.28
N PRO A 90 12.90 11.46 -13.57
CA PRO A 90 13.35 12.41 -14.58
C PRO A 90 12.45 13.65 -14.64
N ASP A 91 13.03 14.79 -15.05
CA ASP A 91 12.30 16.06 -15.25
C ASP A 91 11.57 16.60 -14.00
N ASP A 92 12.16 16.39 -12.81
CA ASP A 92 11.58 16.79 -11.51
C ASP A 92 10.19 16.17 -11.20
N ALA A 93 9.78 15.15 -11.96
CA ALA A 93 8.55 14.42 -11.69
C ALA A 93 8.64 13.72 -10.33
N GLU A 94 7.64 13.91 -9.47
CA GLU A 94 7.58 13.27 -8.17
C GLU A 94 6.63 12.08 -8.22
N VAL A 95 7.09 10.94 -7.69
CA VAL A 95 6.32 9.70 -7.69
C VAL A 95 6.33 9.07 -6.31
N LEU A 96 5.20 8.50 -5.91
CA LEU A 96 5.09 7.76 -4.66
C LEU A 96 5.40 6.29 -4.89
N SER A 97 6.50 5.83 -4.29
CA SER A 97 6.83 4.41 -4.21
C SER A 97 6.06 3.73 -3.08
N TYR A 98 5.65 2.48 -3.31
CA TYR A 98 4.87 1.71 -2.35
C TYR A 98 5.39 0.30 -2.11
N CYS A 99 5.06 -0.21 -0.92
CA CYS A 99 5.27 -1.60 -0.48
C CYS A 99 6.67 -2.18 -0.76
N GLY A 100 7.71 -1.35 -0.60
CA GLY A 100 9.11 -1.77 -0.77
C GLY A 100 9.54 -2.06 -2.22
N GLY A 101 8.74 -1.68 -3.22
CA GLY A 101 9.05 -1.94 -4.63
C GLY A 101 9.97 -0.92 -5.30
N GLY A 102 10.37 0.14 -4.59
CA GLY A 102 11.24 1.19 -5.12
C GLY A 102 10.66 1.85 -6.38
N ASP A 103 11.52 2.17 -7.34
CA ASP A 103 11.17 2.75 -8.64
C ASP A 103 10.30 1.83 -9.52
N ARG A 104 10.19 0.54 -9.18
CA ARG A 104 9.39 -0.45 -9.94
C ARG A 104 7.91 -0.42 -9.57
N LEU A 105 7.56 0.11 -8.41
CA LEU A 105 6.21 0.25 -7.88
C LEU A 105 5.98 1.70 -7.51
N VAL A 106 5.60 2.50 -8.50
CA VAL A 106 5.34 3.92 -8.32
C VAL A 106 4.01 4.34 -8.90
N VAL A 107 3.44 5.41 -8.35
CA VAL A 107 2.35 6.18 -8.96
C VAL A 107 2.75 7.65 -8.99
N PRO A 108 2.23 8.47 -9.92
CA PRO A 108 2.43 9.91 -9.87
C PRO A 108 2.01 10.47 -8.51
N PHE A 109 2.80 11.38 -7.95
CA PHE A 109 2.38 12.11 -6.76
C PHE A 109 1.43 13.24 -7.16
N GLU A 110 0.21 13.20 -6.63
CA GLU A 110 -0.84 14.17 -6.87
C GLU A 110 -1.18 14.88 -5.54
N PRO A 111 -0.39 15.90 -5.11
CA PRO A 111 -0.60 16.61 -3.84
C PRO A 111 -2.04 17.03 -3.55
N PRO A 112 -2.81 17.60 -4.53
CA PRO A 112 -4.18 18.04 -4.29
C PRO A 112 -5.17 16.90 -4.00
N ARG A 113 -4.76 15.64 -4.20
CA ARG A 113 -5.58 14.46 -3.96
C ARG A 113 -5.21 13.71 -2.68
N LEU A 114 -4.30 14.26 -1.88
CA LEU A 114 -4.09 13.80 -0.52
C LEU A 114 -5.34 14.05 0.32
N ALA A 115 -5.74 13.05 1.08
CA ALA A 115 -6.89 13.13 1.96
C ALA A 115 -6.53 12.57 3.34
N MET A 116 -6.71 13.38 4.38
CA MET A 116 -6.61 12.90 5.76
C MET A 116 -7.99 12.45 6.21
N LEU A 117 -8.09 11.24 6.75
CA LEU A 117 -9.32 10.71 7.33
C LEU A 117 -9.40 11.15 8.80
N PRO A 118 -10.36 11.99 9.21
CA PRO A 118 -10.41 12.55 10.56
C PRO A 118 -10.52 11.51 11.67
N GLU A 119 -11.18 10.38 11.40
CA GLU A 119 -11.49 9.35 12.39
C GLU A 119 -10.23 8.64 12.92
N ASN A 120 -9.18 8.54 12.10
CA ASN A 120 -7.95 7.85 12.47
C ASN A 120 -6.68 8.69 12.24
N GLY A 121 -6.80 9.91 11.71
CA GLY A 121 -5.70 10.81 11.40
C GLY A 121 -4.77 10.31 10.29
N ARG A 122 -5.14 9.24 9.57
CA ARG A 122 -4.28 8.65 8.53
C ARG A 122 -4.43 9.43 7.22
N LEU A 123 -3.33 9.50 6.49
CA LEU A 123 -3.25 10.19 5.21
C LEU A 123 -3.35 9.16 4.08
N TYR A 124 -4.13 9.48 3.06
CA TYR A 124 -4.39 8.62 1.90
C TYR A 124 -4.12 9.35 0.60
N HIS A 125 -3.79 8.59 -0.43
CA HIS A 125 -3.55 9.08 -1.79
C HIS A 125 -4.15 8.11 -2.82
N PRO A 126 -4.54 8.57 -4.02
CA PRO A 126 -4.91 7.70 -5.13
C PRO A 126 -3.90 6.57 -5.37
N ALA A 127 -4.41 5.36 -5.61
CA ALA A 127 -3.63 4.16 -5.87
C ALA A 127 -4.22 3.38 -7.06
N PRO A 128 -3.55 2.32 -7.56
CA PRO A 128 -4.08 1.52 -8.66
C PRO A 128 -5.51 1.03 -8.40
N ALA A 129 -6.43 1.32 -9.33
CA ALA A 129 -7.87 1.03 -9.18
C ALA A 129 -8.15 -0.45 -8.88
N LYS A 130 -7.41 -1.36 -9.51
CA LYS A 130 -7.53 -2.81 -9.29
C LYS A 130 -7.25 -3.22 -7.84
N ALA A 131 -6.34 -2.53 -7.15
CA ALA A 131 -5.97 -2.77 -5.76
C ALA A 131 -6.86 -2.00 -4.77
N GLY A 132 -7.97 -1.41 -5.23
CA GLY A 132 -8.93 -0.68 -4.39
C GLY A 132 -8.93 0.83 -4.58
N GLY A 133 -8.03 1.38 -5.40
CA GLY A 133 -8.07 2.79 -5.84
C GLY A 133 -7.54 3.83 -4.86
N VAL A 134 -7.32 3.46 -3.60
CA VAL A 134 -6.80 4.33 -2.54
C VAL A 134 -5.71 3.59 -1.77
N GLY A 135 -4.59 4.26 -1.52
CA GLY A 135 -3.46 3.76 -0.75
C GLY A 135 -3.23 4.60 0.51
N LEU A 136 -2.69 3.95 1.53
CA LEU A 136 -2.28 4.57 2.79
C LEU A 136 -0.90 5.24 2.59
N VAL A 137 -0.71 6.45 3.09
CA VAL A 137 0.62 7.03 3.27
C VAL A 137 1.13 6.61 4.64
N ARG A 138 2.27 5.92 4.71
CA ARG A 138 2.81 5.46 6.00
C ARG A 138 3.11 6.65 6.91
N SER A 139 2.99 6.45 8.22
CA SER A 139 3.16 7.54 9.21
C SER A 139 4.49 8.28 9.10
N ALA A 140 5.59 7.58 8.82
CA ALA A 140 6.89 8.22 8.66
C ALA A 140 6.90 9.23 7.49
N LEU A 141 6.31 8.85 6.35
CA LEU A 141 6.23 9.71 5.17
C LEU A 141 5.24 10.87 5.39
N ALA A 142 4.10 10.60 6.05
CA ALA A 142 3.16 11.65 6.40
C ALA A 142 3.78 12.68 7.37
N PHE A 143 4.63 12.22 8.30
CA PHE A 143 5.34 13.08 9.25
C PHE A 143 6.37 13.98 8.55
N GLU A 144 7.09 13.47 7.54
CA GLU A 144 7.98 14.27 6.69
C GLU A 144 7.25 15.44 6.02
N TRP A 145 5.96 15.27 5.73
CA TRP A 145 5.11 16.31 5.13
C TRP A 145 4.33 17.14 6.14
N SER A 146 4.48 16.91 7.45
CA SER A 146 3.77 17.68 8.48
C SER A 146 3.88 19.21 8.34
N PRO A 147 5.03 19.80 7.92
CA PRO A 147 5.13 21.25 7.73
C PRO A 147 4.33 21.79 6.54
N CYS A 148 3.92 20.93 5.61
CA CYS A 148 3.13 21.30 4.44
C CYS A 148 1.62 21.36 4.74
N PHE A 149 1.17 20.88 5.90
CA PHE A 149 -0.24 20.88 6.27
C PHE A 149 -0.64 22.13 7.06
N GLU A 150 -1.73 22.79 6.63
CA GLU A 150 -2.30 23.95 7.31
C GLU A 150 -3.56 23.58 8.09
N TYR A 151 -3.57 23.82 9.40
CA TYR A 151 -4.66 23.48 10.30
C TYR A 151 -5.49 24.72 10.66
N GLY A 152 -6.43 25.10 9.79
CA GLY A 152 -7.21 26.33 9.95
C GLY A 152 -8.07 26.41 11.22
N GLN A 153 -8.49 25.26 11.76
CA GLN A 153 -9.32 25.16 12.97
C GLN A 153 -8.55 24.56 14.16
N GLY A 154 -7.22 24.61 14.11
CA GLY A 154 -6.33 24.03 15.12
C GLY A 154 -5.96 22.55 14.87
N PRO A 155 -4.95 22.03 15.60
CA PRO A 155 -4.32 20.73 15.32
C PRO A 155 -5.20 19.51 15.62
N ALA A 156 -6.31 19.70 16.34
CA ALA A 156 -7.28 18.63 16.63
C ALA A 156 -8.26 18.38 15.47
N GLN A 157 -8.27 19.26 14.46
CA GLN A 157 -9.10 19.13 13.26
C GLN A 157 -8.23 18.65 12.08
N PRO A 158 -8.82 18.02 11.06
CA PRO A 158 -8.07 17.68 9.85
C PRO A 158 -7.49 18.94 9.19
N PRO A 159 -6.33 18.82 8.50
CA PRO A 159 -5.75 19.94 7.80
C PRO A 159 -6.70 20.42 6.70
N THR A 160 -6.75 21.74 6.57
CA THR A 160 -7.59 22.42 5.59
C THR A 160 -6.92 22.54 4.24
N HIS A 161 -5.59 22.61 4.20
CA HIS A 161 -4.81 22.79 2.98
C HIS A 161 -3.49 22.02 3.05
N PHE A 162 -2.93 21.70 1.89
CA PHE A 162 -1.63 21.08 1.74
C PHE A 162 -0.79 21.87 0.75
N THR A 163 0.21 22.60 1.26
CA THR A 163 1.07 23.44 0.43
C THR A 163 2.33 22.68 0.04
N TRP A 164 2.44 22.33 -1.24
CA TRP A 164 3.57 21.60 -1.82
C TRP A 164 4.32 22.44 -2.85
N ARG A 165 5.62 22.66 -2.63
CA ARG A 165 6.50 23.47 -3.51
C ARG A 165 5.90 24.84 -3.89
N GLY A 166 5.27 25.52 -2.92
CA GLY A 166 4.65 26.84 -3.12
C GLY A 166 3.28 26.81 -3.82
N ARG A 167 2.73 25.63 -4.10
CA ARG A 167 1.35 25.45 -4.57
C ARG A 167 0.49 24.93 -3.44
N ARG A 168 -0.62 25.60 -3.19
CA ARG A 168 -1.61 25.25 -2.17
C ARG A 168 -2.70 24.34 -2.74
#